data_AF-A0A0A3W3X7-F1
#
_entry.id   AF-A0A0A3W3X7-F1
#
_cell.length_a   1.000
_cell.length_b   1.000
_cell.length_c   1.000
_cell.angle_alpha   90.00
_cell.angle_beta   90.00
_cell.angle_gamma   90.00
#
_symmetry.space_group_name_H-M   'P 1'
#
loop_
_entity.id
_entity.type
_entity.pdbx_description
1 polymer ?
#
loop_
_entity_poly.entity_id
_entity_poly.type
_entity_poly.pdbx_seq_one_letter_code
_entity_poly.pdbx_strand_id
1 'polypeptide(L)' 'MVDFDDDFDIEEPYHDDDAYSEYVAKNCNSCKGSGYDVVDGKQCAECLGSGKVSKIE' A
#
# COMPACT_ATOMS: atom_id res chain seq x y z
N MET A 1 19.80 45.93 8.39
CA MET A 1 18.73 45.83 7.38
C MET A 1 19.21 44.77 6.42
N VAL A 2 18.53 43.63 6.38
CA VAL A 2 18.83 42.56 5.44
C VAL A 2 17.98 42.84 4.22
N ASP A 3 18.63 43.07 3.08
CA ASP A 3 17.95 43.19 1.78
C ASP A 3 17.41 41.81 1.44
N PHE A 4 16.12 41.66 1.71
CA PHE A 4 15.30 40.50 1.43
C PHE A 4 14.76 40.68 0.04
N ASP A 5 15.51 40.32 -0.99
CA ASP A 5 14.96 40.04 -2.31
C ASP A 5 15.93 39.13 -3.06
N ASP A 6 15.36 38.12 -3.70
CA ASP A 6 15.91 37.26 -4.76
C ASP A 6 16.29 35.81 -4.37
N ASP A 7 15.30 34.94 -4.60
CA ASP A 7 15.39 33.55 -5.05
C ASP A 7 16.02 32.51 -4.12
N PHE A 8 15.39 32.35 -2.96
CA PHE A 8 15.24 31.01 -2.41
C PHE A 8 13.80 30.56 -2.61
N ASP A 9 13.45 30.26 -3.86
CA ASP A 9 12.31 29.41 -4.19
C ASP A 9 12.62 27.98 -3.71
N ILE A 10 12.69 27.81 -2.39
CA ILE A 10 12.34 26.54 -1.78
C ILE A 10 10.81 26.51 -1.78
N GLU A 11 10.27 26.15 -2.95
CA GLU A 11 9.02 25.41 -3.00
C GLU A 11 9.28 24.06 -2.30
N GLU A 12 9.05 24.03 -0.98
CA GLU A 12 8.83 22.77 -0.27
C GLU A 12 7.49 22.16 -0.73
N PRO A 13 7.29 20.84 -0.63
CA PRO A 13 8.25 19.73 -0.72
C PRO A 13 7.91 18.88 -1.95
N TYR A 14 8.88 18.18 -2.54
CA TYR A 14 8.52 17.04 -3.39
C TYR A 14 7.79 16.03 -2.50
N HIS A 15 6.46 16.09 -2.52
CA HIS A 15 5.57 15.11 -1.91
C HIS A 15 5.74 13.83 -2.73
N ASP A 16 6.80 13.06 -2.43
CA ASP A 16 6.97 11.67 -2.86
C ASP A 16 5.98 10.77 -2.11
N ASP A 17 4.70 11.13 -2.09
CA ASP A 17 3.65 10.22 -1.58
C ASP A 17 3.26 9.16 -2.62
N ASP A 18 3.82 9.24 -3.83
CA ASP A 18 3.53 8.31 -4.93
C ASP A 18 4.57 7.19 -5.10
N ALA A 19 5.60 7.09 -4.24
CA ALA A 19 6.65 6.07 -4.37
C ALA A 19 6.26 4.66 -3.86
N TYR A 20 5.01 4.42 -3.45
CA TYR A 20 4.53 3.09 -3.01
C TYR A 20 3.13 2.71 -3.51
N SER A 21 2.69 3.27 -4.66
CA SER A 21 1.35 3.02 -5.21
C SER A 21 1.13 1.57 -5.74
N GLU A 22 2.17 0.75 -5.84
CA GLU A 22 2.07 -0.52 -6.57
C GLU A 22 1.78 -1.77 -5.72
N TYR A 23 1.85 -1.69 -4.39
CA TYR A 23 1.40 -2.80 -3.54
C TYR A 23 -0.09 -2.70 -3.23
N VAL A 24 -0.93 -2.67 -4.26
CA VAL A 24 -2.37 -2.85 -4.08
C VAL A 24 -2.59 -4.28 -3.61
N ALA A 25 -2.56 -4.48 -2.28
CA ALA A 25 -2.87 -5.74 -1.63
C ALA A 25 -4.32 -6.09 -1.96
N LYS A 26 -4.51 -6.95 -2.97
CA LYS A 26 -5.83 -7.38 -3.40
C LYS A 26 -6.36 -8.38 -2.38
N ASN A 27 -7.67 -8.30 -2.09
CA ASN A 27 -8.31 -9.31 -1.26
C ASN A 27 -8.12 -10.68 -1.94
N CYS A 28 -7.71 -11.66 -1.15
CA CYS A 28 -7.58 -13.04 -1.60
C CYS A 28 -8.92 -13.51 -2.14
N ASN A 29 -8.94 -14.00 -3.39
CA ASN A 29 -10.18 -14.36 -4.05
C ASN A 29 -10.85 -15.58 -3.41
N SER A 30 -10.05 -16.51 -2.87
CA SER A 30 -10.52 -17.76 -2.26
C SER A 30 -11.21 -17.52 -0.91
N CYS A 31 -10.67 -16.64 -0.05
CA CYS A 31 -11.28 -16.34 1.24
C CYS A 31 -12.00 -14.97 1.30
N LYS A 32 -12.10 -14.25 0.18
CA LYS A 32 -12.73 -12.92 0.06
C LYS A 32 -12.26 -11.90 1.11
N GLY A 33 -11.00 -11.98 1.55
CA GLY A 33 -10.48 -11.08 2.59
C GLY A 33 -10.52 -11.61 4.02
N SER A 34 -11.17 -12.75 4.29
CA SER A 34 -11.32 -13.26 5.66
C SER A 34 -10.04 -13.86 6.26
N GLY A 35 -9.15 -14.39 5.42
CA GLY A 35 -7.98 -15.17 5.84
C GLY A 35 -8.28 -16.63 6.14
N TYR A 36 -9.55 -17.05 6.14
CA TYR A 36 -9.95 -18.41 6.49
C TYR A 36 -10.85 -19.01 5.41
N ASP A 37 -10.68 -20.31 5.19
CA ASP A 37 -11.54 -21.09 4.33
C ASP A 37 -12.92 -21.23 4.97
N VAL A 38 -13.95 -20.82 4.24
CA VAL A 38 -15.34 -20.83 4.74
C VAL A 38 -15.89 -22.25 4.88
N VAL A 39 -15.28 -23.23 4.21
CA VAL A 39 -15.75 -24.63 4.23
C VAL A 39 -15.22 -25.38 5.44
N ASP A 40 -13.93 -25.24 5.72
CA ASP A 40 -13.23 -26.02 6.76
C ASP A 40 -12.89 -25.21 8.02
N GLY A 41 -13.08 -23.88 8.00
CA GLY A 41 -12.61 -22.97 9.06
C GLY A 41 -11.09 -22.94 9.22
N LYS A 42 -10.35 -23.56 8.29
CA LYS A 42 -8.89 -23.62 8.28
C LYS A 42 -8.32 -22.35 7.69
N GLN A 43 -7.06 -22.07 8.01
CA GLN A 43 -6.32 -20.95 7.43
C GLN A 43 -6.30 -21.07 5.89
N CYS A 44 -6.67 -20.00 5.20
CA CYS A 44 -6.68 -19.99 3.74
C CYS A 44 -5.25 -20.14 3.22
N ALA A 45 -5.00 -21.19 2.42
CA ALA A 45 -3.67 -21.52 1.91
C ALA A 45 -3.12 -20.46 0.95
N GLU A 46 -4.00 -19.80 0.17
CA GLU A 46 -3.59 -18.87 -0.88
C GLU A 46 -3.09 -17.53 -0.35
N CYS A 47 -3.65 -17.07 0.77
CA CYS A 47 -3.20 -15.85 1.45
C CYS A 47 -2.50 -16.14 2.77
N LEU A 48 -2.26 -17.41 3.08
CA LEU A 48 -1.65 -17.88 4.32
C LEU A 48 -2.26 -17.21 5.56
N GLY A 49 -3.59 -17.05 5.60
CA GLY A 49 -4.26 -16.40 6.75
C GLY A 49 -4.30 -14.88 6.72
N SER A 50 -3.60 -14.22 5.80
CA SER A 50 -3.54 -12.74 5.76
C SER A 50 -4.79 -12.10 5.16
N GLY A 51 -5.64 -12.86 4.46
CA GLY A 51 -6.82 -12.35 3.76
C GLY A 51 -6.48 -11.54 2.49
N LYS A 52 -5.23 -11.15 2.30
CA LYS A 52 -4.75 -10.33 1.18
C LYS A 52 -3.61 -11.03 0.46
N VAL A 53 -3.53 -10.81 -0.85
CA VAL A 53 -2.44 -11.26 -1.72
C VAL A 53 -1.85 -10.04 -2.41
N SER A 54 -0.56 -9.79 -2.21
CA SER A 54 0.19 -8.80 -2.96
C SER A 54 0.55 -9.41 -4.32
N LYS A 55 0.07 -8.80 -5.40
CA LYS A 55 0.51 -9.17 -6.75
C LYS A 55 1.77 -8.34 -7.02
N ILE A 56 2.92 -8.97 -7.08
CA ILE A 56 4.11 -8.39 -7.70
C ILE A 56 3.88 -8.65 -9.20
N GLU A 57 3.61 -7.60 -9.99
CA GLU A 57 3.55 -7.74 -11.46
C GLU A 57 4.95 -7.84 -12.07
#